data_AF-A0A7W0X1R6-F1
#
_entry.id   AF-A0A7W0X1R6-F1
#
_cell.length_a   1.000
_cell.length_b   1.000
_cell.length_c   1.000
_cell.angle_alpha   90.00
_cell.angle_beta   90.00
_cell.angle_gamma   90.00
#
_symmetry.space_group_name_H-M   'P 1'
#
loop_
_entity.id
_entity.type
_entity.pdbx_description
1 polymer ?
#
loop_
_entity_poly.entity_id
_entity_poly.type
_entity_poly.pdbx_seq_one_letter_code
_entity_poly.pdbx_strand_id
1 'polypeptide(L)'
;MNLHIHRYRCALIVVVALTVAGCATTPLTSLDPVKQAPPLDRALEERILALNPASVSDQDVQGVLAKGPAPRIMLLHGGIYPVHLVMNSFGEFLVGMGYPEAMIRDPGSGDWSYSPYSSTARLAGILAWHYERDGVRPMIIGHSQGGLYAVRILKELAGQYSDRIAIWNPLTDAAENRTTVIDPLTGRERPVVGLSAAYASALGAGGWALVLPNQWENFANLRRIPDTVDEFTGYFIGLDFFALSFPGNPLDSRYENNGTANVRNVVLPAAYNHVTVPVTHDLPHDVQTRNRINAYVPGRDAEPEDRTSDVAGGVTWAADVWYSIKKHWVLEAQRLIRARRATLQR
;
A
#
# COMPACT_ATOMS: atom_id res chain seq x y z
N MET A 1 -68.81 26.12 -5.99
CA MET A 1 -68.89 27.04 -4.82
C MET A 1 -67.60 26.84 -4.04
N ASN A 2 -66.54 27.56 -4.45
CA ASN A 2 -65.17 27.37 -4.01
C ASN A 2 -64.57 28.70 -3.57
N LEU A 3 -63.62 28.55 -2.65
CA LEU A 3 -63.02 29.48 -1.70
C LEU A 3 -62.56 30.86 -2.20
N HIS A 4 -62.54 31.75 -1.21
CA HIS A 4 -62.26 33.18 -1.25
C HIS A 4 -60.94 33.63 -1.89
N ILE A 5 -61.09 34.69 -2.67
CA ILE A 5 -60.08 35.67 -3.10
C ILE A 5 -59.84 36.66 -1.95
N HIS A 6 -58.59 36.83 -1.51
CA HIS A 6 -57.98 38.10 -1.04
C HIS A 6 -56.48 37.85 -0.78
N ARG A 7 -55.52 38.77 -0.97
CA ARG A 7 -55.37 39.99 -1.78
C ARG A 7 -53.87 40.31 -1.70
N TYR A 8 -53.24 40.51 -2.86
CA TYR A 8 -52.12 41.44 -3.16
C TYR A 8 -50.82 41.49 -2.33
N ARG A 9 -49.73 41.27 -3.08
CA ARG A 9 -48.53 42.14 -3.24
C ARG A 9 -47.57 42.28 -2.05
N CYS A 10 -46.42 41.63 -2.17
CA CYS A 10 -45.11 42.29 -2.14
C CYS A 10 -44.09 41.50 -2.98
N ALA A 11 -43.60 42.16 -4.04
CA ALA A 11 -42.30 42.05 -4.73
C ALA A 11 -41.75 40.64 -5.05
N LEU A 12 -41.68 40.15 -6.30
CA LEU A 12 -41.07 40.71 -7.53
C LEU A 12 -39.65 41.26 -7.30
N ILE A 13 -38.64 40.38 -7.38
CA ILE A 13 -37.33 40.53 -8.05
C ILE A 13 -36.61 39.19 -7.82
N VAL A 14 -36.36 38.43 -8.89
CA VAL A 14 -35.27 37.46 -9.18
C VAL A 14 -35.81 36.45 -10.19
N VAL A 15 -36.16 36.92 -11.40
CA VAL A 15 -36.17 36.09 -12.62
C VAL A 15 -35.80 37.00 -13.80
N VAL A 16 -34.54 37.42 -13.90
CA VAL A 16 -33.81 37.69 -15.18
C VAL A 16 -32.30 37.61 -14.90
N ALA A 17 -31.80 36.42 -14.57
CA ALA A 17 -30.35 36.12 -14.62
C ALA A 17 -30.11 34.66 -15.05
N LEU A 18 -30.99 34.15 -15.90
CA LEU A 18 -30.87 32.86 -16.58
C LEU A 18 -30.91 33.15 -18.07
N THR A 19 -29.77 33.56 -18.61
CA THR A 19 -29.32 33.36 -20.00
C THR A 19 -28.05 34.19 -20.23
N VAL A 20 -27.04 33.56 -20.84
CA VAL A 20 -25.69 34.08 -21.16
C VAL A 20 -24.66 34.00 -20.02
N ALA A 21 -24.42 32.79 -19.50
CA ALA A 21 -23.06 32.37 -19.14
C ALA A 21 -22.57 31.46 -20.29
N GLY A 22 -22.07 32.09 -21.35
CA GLY A 22 -21.46 31.39 -22.47
C GLY A 22 -20.29 30.52 -22.01
N CYS A 23 -20.22 29.34 -22.60
CA CYS A 23 -19.15 28.37 -22.44
C CYS A 23 -17.78 29.02 -22.59
N ALA A 24 -17.08 29.21 -21.47
CA ALA A 24 -15.64 29.21 -21.42
C ALA A 24 -15.19 27.91 -20.76
N THR A 25 -15.49 26.78 -21.41
CA THR A 25 -14.72 25.55 -21.17
C THR A 25 -13.32 25.86 -21.68
N THR A 26 -12.43 26.20 -20.77
CA THR A 26 -10.99 26.14 -21.03
C THR A 26 -10.74 24.74 -21.61
N PRO A 27 -10.14 24.60 -22.81
CA PRO A 27 -9.75 23.28 -23.27
C PRO A 27 -8.83 22.71 -22.20
N LEU A 28 -9.26 21.61 -21.58
CA LEU A 28 -8.40 20.77 -20.77
C LEU A 28 -7.20 20.45 -21.66
N THR A 29 -6.08 21.08 -21.33
CA THR A 29 -4.78 20.71 -21.89
C THR A 29 -4.69 19.20 -21.71
N SER A 30 -4.50 18.47 -22.82
CA SER A 30 -4.40 17.03 -22.78
C SER A 30 -3.39 16.66 -21.70
N LEU A 31 -3.82 15.88 -20.70
CA LEU A 31 -2.93 15.35 -19.69
C LEU A 31 -1.77 14.67 -20.43
N ASP A 32 -0.56 15.14 -20.11
CA ASP A 32 0.68 14.79 -20.79
C ASP A 32 0.77 13.28 -21.07
N PRO A 33 1.36 12.86 -22.22
CA PRO A 33 1.81 11.48 -22.36
C PRO A 33 2.66 11.14 -21.14
N VAL A 34 2.48 9.93 -20.56
CA VAL A 34 3.22 9.42 -19.39
C VAL A 34 4.63 9.99 -19.39
N LYS A 35 4.86 11.03 -18.57
CA LYS A 35 6.12 11.76 -18.59
C LYS A 35 7.13 10.82 -17.97
N GLN A 36 7.88 10.12 -18.83
CA GLN A 36 8.91 9.19 -18.39
C GLN A 36 9.80 9.91 -17.37
N ALA A 37 9.95 9.30 -16.19
CA ALA A 37 10.84 9.83 -15.17
C ALA A 37 12.21 10.14 -15.81
N PRO A 38 12.80 11.31 -15.52
CA PRO A 38 14.07 11.72 -16.14
C PRO A 38 15.13 10.61 -16.01
N PRO A 39 16.01 10.46 -17.00
CA PRO A 39 17.02 9.41 -17.00
C PRO A 39 17.86 9.51 -15.72
N LEU A 40 18.02 8.37 -15.04
CA LEU A 40 18.85 8.27 -13.84
C LEU A 40 20.31 8.51 -14.22
N ASP A 41 21.05 9.19 -13.35
CA ASP A 41 22.50 9.29 -13.49
C ASP A 41 23.15 7.89 -13.53
N ARG A 42 24.12 7.70 -14.44
CA ARG A 42 24.73 6.39 -14.68
C ARG A 42 25.48 5.88 -13.45
N ALA A 43 26.15 6.75 -12.72
CA ALA A 43 26.86 6.36 -11.51
C ALA A 43 25.87 5.94 -10.40
N LEU A 44 24.73 6.61 -10.29
CA LEU A 44 23.65 6.17 -9.40
C LEU A 44 23.10 4.78 -9.80
N GLU A 45 22.87 4.53 -11.09
CA GLU A 45 22.40 3.21 -11.56
C GLU A 45 23.37 2.09 -11.17
N GLU A 46 24.68 2.30 -11.34
CA GLU A 46 25.70 1.32 -10.99
C GLU A 46 25.74 1.04 -9.49
N ARG A 47 25.58 2.07 -8.66
CA ARG A 47 25.47 1.92 -7.21
C ARG A 47 24.23 1.11 -6.81
N ILE A 48 23.07 1.35 -7.44
CA ILE A 48 21.85 0.57 -7.20
C ILE A 48 22.03 -0.89 -7.60
N LEU A 49 22.64 -1.15 -8.77
CA LEU A 49 22.90 -2.50 -9.27
C LEU A 49 23.89 -3.29 -8.41
N ALA A 50 24.77 -2.61 -7.68
CA ALA A 50 25.73 -3.22 -6.77
C ALA A 50 25.14 -3.58 -5.39
N LEU A 51 23.97 -3.04 -5.03
CA LEU A 51 23.33 -3.34 -3.75
C LEU A 51 22.93 -4.82 -3.64
N ASN A 52 23.14 -5.39 -2.45
CA ASN A 52 22.62 -6.70 -2.09
C ASN A 52 21.22 -6.55 -1.48
N PRO A 53 20.14 -7.06 -2.13
CA PRO A 53 18.79 -6.93 -1.60
C PRO A 53 18.58 -7.54 -0.20
N ALA A 54 19.38 -8.54 0.19
CA ALA A 54 19.27 -9.19 1.50
C ALA A 54 20.06 -8.48 2.60
N SER A 55 20.83 -7.44 2.27
CA SER A 55 21.68 -6.72 3.23
C SER A 55 21.79 -5.25 2.81
N VAL A 56 20.77 -4.47 3.19
CA VAL A 56 20.66 -3.04 2.86
C VAL A 56 20.89 -2.23 4.13
N SER A 57 21.95 -1.43 4.15
CA SER A 57 22.31 -0.57 5.26
C SER A 57 21.54 0.76 5.25
N ASP A 58 21.62 1.52 6.35
CA ASP A 58 21.08 2.87 6.43
C ASP A 58 21.73 3.83 5.41
N GLN A 59 23.04 3.65 5.17
CA GLN A 59 23.79 4.42 4.19
C GLN A 59 23.35 4.09 2.75
N ASP A 60 23.01 2.85 2.47
CA ASP A 60 22.45 2.46 1.16
C ASP A 60 21.10 3.13 0.92
N VAL A 61 20.26 3.20 1.96
CA VAL A 61 18.96 3.89 1.87
C VAL A 61 19.16 5.38 1.56
N GLN A 62 19.87 6.11 2.42
CA GLN A 62 20.03 7.56 2.30
C GLN A 62 20.91 7.98 1.11
N GLY A 63 21.99 7.22 0.87
CA GLY A 63 23.03 7.57 -0.08
C GLY A 63 22.75 7.10 -1.50
N VAL A 64 21.93 6.06 -1.68
CA VAL A 64 21.67 5.39 -2.96
C VAL A 64 20.17 5.32 -3.26
N LEU A 65 19.39 4.57 -2.47
CA LEU A 65 18.02 4.22 -2.82
C LEU A 65 17.08 5.43 -2.84
N ALA A 66 17.16 6.32 -1.86
CA ALA A 66 16.33 7.52 -1.77
C ALA A 66 16.50 8.49 -2.94
N LYS A 67 17.56 8.31 -3.75
CA LYS A 67 17.85 9.12 -4.95
C LYS A 67 17.41 8.44 -6.24
N GLY A 68 16.97 7.18 -6.16
CA GLY A 68 16.56 6.36 -7.30
C GLY A 68 15.05 6.11 -7.36
N PRO A 69 14.60 5.20 -8.23
CA PRO A 69 13.22 4.75 -8.28
C PRO A 69 12.82 4.08 -6.97
N ALA A 70 11.62 4.38 -6.48
CA ALA A 70 11.09 3.81 -5.25
C ALA A 70 9.67 3.30 -5.49
N PRO A 71 9.34 2.07 -5.08
CA PRO A 71 7.98 1.56 -5.16
C PRO A 71 6.98 2.45 -4.43
N ARG A 72 5.77 2.53 -4.96
CA ARG A 72 4.65 3.07 -4.20
C ARG A 72 4.32 2.13 -3.03
N ILE A 73 4.24 2.63 -1.81
CA ILE A 73 3.71 1.88 -0.66
C ILE A 73 2.27 2.32 -0.41
N MET A 74 1.33 1.39 -0.56
CA MET A 74 -0.07 1.58 -0.17
C MET A 74 -0.28 1.09 1.25
N LEU A 75 -0.43 2.02 2.19
CA LEU A 75 -0.81 1.70 3.57
C LEU A 75 -2.33 1.54 3.66
N LEU A 76 -2.80 0.48 4.32
CA LEU A 76 -4.22 0.19 4.52
C LEU A 76 -4.52 0.12 6.03
N HIS A 77 -5.41 0.99 6.50
CA HIS A 77 -5.75 1.05 7.92
C HIS A 77 -6.96 0.20 8.30
N GLY A 78 -7.16 -0.03 9.60
CA GLY A 78 -8.36 -0.67 10.14
C GLY A 78 -9.58 0.26 10.19
N GLY A 79 -10.77 -0.32 10.27
CA GLY A 79 -12.04 0.41 10.09
C GLY A 79 -12.56 1.22 11.30
N ILE A 80 -12.10 0.94 12.53
CA ILE A 80 -12.61 1.61 13.74
C ILE A 80 -11.68 2.76 14.13
N TYR A 81 -12.21 3.98 14.26
CA TYR A 81 -11.48 5.12 14.84
C TYR A 81 -10.96 4.73 16.25
N PRO A 82 -9.66 4.93 16.59
CA PRO A 82 -8.66 5.78 15.96
C PRO A 82 -7.64 5.06 15.03
N VAL A 83 -7.93 3.85 14.53
CA VAL A 83 -6.93 2.98 13.86
C VAL A 83 -6.32 3.58 12.59
N HIS A 84 -6.96 4.53 11.91
CA HIS A 84 -6.30 5.25 10.80
C HIS A 84 -5.07 6.05 11.27
N LEU A 85 -5.10 6.60 12.50
CA LEU A 85 -3.97 7.33 13.07
C LEU A 85 -2.74 6.44 13.31
N VAL A 86 -2.93 5.13 13.56
CA VAL A 86 -1.80 4.23 13.79
C VAL A 86 -1.05 3.90 12.51
N MET A 87 -1.72 3.86 11.36
CA MET A 87 -1.03 3.70 10.07
C MET A 87 -0.35 4.99 9.61
N ASN A 88 -0.83 6.17 10.03
CA ASN A 88 -0.08 7.42 9.84
C ASN A 88 1.26 7.36 10.57
N SER A 89 1.25 6.91 11.82
CA SER A 89 2.46 6.70 12.63
C SER A 89 3.47 5.77 11.94
N PHE A 90 2.99 4.70 11.29
CA PHE A 90 3.87 3.84 10.49
C PHE A 90 4.38 4.52 9.20
N GLY A 91 3.58 5.35 8.55
CA GLY A 91 4.03 6.17 7.43
C GLY A 91 5.16 7.13 7.84
N GLU A 92 5.01 7.79 8.98
CA GLU A 92 6.03 8.67 9.58
C GLU A 92 7.30 7.88 9.95
N PHE A 93 7.16 6.68 10.50
CA PHE A 93 8.27 5.75 10.71
C PHE A 93 9.06 5.50 9.41
N LEU A 94 8.36 5.16 8.32
CA LEU A 94 9.02 4.89 7.03
C LEU A 94 9.79 6.11 6.50
N VAL A 95 9.20 7.30 6.61
CA VAL A 95 9.88 8.55 6.25
C VAL A 95 11.09 8.79 7.15
N GLY A 96 10.94 8.62 8.46
CA GLY A 96 12.04 8.71 9.41
C GLY A 96 13.17 7.71 9.12
N MET A 97 12.85 6.52 8.61
CA MET A 97 13.83 5.53 8.17
C MET A 97 14.50 5.87 6.83
N GLY A 98 13.94 6.81 6.06
CA GLY A 98 14.52 7.31 4.79
C GLY A 98 13.72 6.98 3.54
N TYR A 99 12.51 6.45 3.68
CA TYR A 99 11.62 6.21 2.54
C TYR A 99 11.06 7.55 2.01
N PRO A 100 10.93 7.75 0.68
CA PRO A 100 10.40 9.00 0.15
C PRO A 100 8.91 9.18 0.51
N GLU A 101 8.56 10.28 1.20
CA GLU A 101 7.19 10.56 1.66
C GLU A 101 6.17 10.59 0.50
N ALA A 102 6.57 11.14 -0.65
CA ALA A 102 5.75 11.18 -1.87
C ALA A 102 5.38 9.79 -2.42
N MET A 103 6.14 8.75 -2.03
CA MET A 103 5.87 7.36 -2.40
C MET A 103 4.99 6.62 -1.39
N ILE A 104 4.50 7.33 -0.38
CA ILE A 104 3.56 6.82 0.63
C ILE A 104 2.23 7.58 0.54
N ARG A 105 2.28 8.91 0.62
CA ARG A 105 1.07 9.75 0.66
C ARG A 105 0.27 9.69 -0.63
N ASP A 106 -1.05 9.59 -0.52
CA ASP A 106 -1.97 9.78 -1.64
C ASP A 106 -1.70 11.13 -2.34
N PRO A 107 -1.43 11.17 -3.66
CA PRO A 107 -1.07 12.42 -4.32
C PRO A 107 -2.26 13.36 -4.53
N GLY A 108 -3.50 12.88 -4.38
CA GLY A 108 -4.71 13.70 -4.47
C GLY A 108 -5.10 14.28 -3.10
N SER A 109 -5.23 13.45 -2.08
CA SER A 109 -5.67 13.88 -0.74
C SER A 109 -4.55 14.21 0.23
N GLY A 110 -3.33 13.70 0.01
CA GLY A 110 -2.23 13.79 0.97
C GLY A 110 -2.32 12.81 2.14
N ASP A 111 -3.32 11.92 2.14
CA ASP A 111 -3.52 10.95 3.22
C ASP A 111 -2.40 9.91 3.26
N TRP A 112 -2.06 9.44 4.46
CA TRP A 112 -1.04 8.41 4.66
C TRP A 112 -1.51 7.01 4.34
N SER A 113 -2.80 6.73 4.48
CA SER A 113 -3.35 5.38 4.33
C SER A 113 -4.76 5.39 3.76
N TYR A 114 -5.12 4.31 3.08
CA TYR A 114 -6.42 4.12 2.47
C TYR A 114 -7.37 3.35 3.38
N SER A 115 -8.64 3.72 3.27
CA SER A 115 -9.73 3.15 4.05
C SER A 115 -10.11 1.75 3.59
N PRO A 116 -10.36 0.81 4.52
CA PRO A 116 -10.93 -0.49 4.20
C PRO A 116 -12.41 -0.39 3.80
N TYR A 117 -12.98 0.81 3.72
CA TYR A 117 -14.33 1.03 3.19
C TYR A 117 -14.32 1.45 1.71
N SER A 118 -13.14 1.63 1.10
CA SER A 118 -13.01 1.79 -0.35
C SER A 118 -13.22 0.46 -1.08
N SER A 119 -13.61 0.51 -2.36
CA SER A 119 -13.65 -0.71 -3.17
C SER A 119 -12.23 -1.21 -3.49
N THR A 120 -12.05 -2.52 -3.42
CA THR A 120 -10.77 -3.19 -3.72
C THR A 120 -10.37 -3.02 -5.18
N ALA A 121 -11.33 -3.02 -6.11
CA ALA A 121 -11.10 -2.67 -7.51
C ALA A 121 -10.56 -1.24 -7.71
N ARG A 122 -11.06 -0.24 -6.96
CA ARG A 122 -10.49 1.12 -6.99
C ARG A 122 -9.04 1.12 -6.52
N LEU A 123 -8.76 0.48 -5.38
CA LEU A 123 -7.40 0.41 -4.83
C LEU A 123 -6.43 -0.32 -5.77
N ALA A 124 -6.85 -1.43 -6.38
CA ALA A 124 -6.09 -2.11 -7.42
C ALA A 124 -5.85 -1.22 -8.67
N GLY A 125 -6.85 -0.44 -9.08
CA GLY A 125 -6.72 0.54 -10.15
C GLY A 125 -5.71 1.66 -9.86
N ILE A 126 -5.64 2.12 -8.60
CA ILE A 126 -4.63 3.11 -8.14
C ILE A 126 -3.22 2.49 -8.22
N LEU A 127 -3.06 1.24 -7.79
CA LEU A 127 -1.78 0.53 -7.89
C LEU A 127 -1.30 0.41 -9.35
N ALA A 128 -2.21 0.11 -10.28
CA ALA A 128 -1.91 0.08 -11.71
C ALA A 128 -1.51 1.46 -12.26
N TRP A 129 -2.20 2.52 -11.84
CA TRP A 129 -1.89 3.90 -12.22
C TRP A 129 -0.47 4.29 -11.82
N HIS A 130 -0.05 3.92 -10.61
CA HIS A 130 1.31 4.13 -10.12
C HIS A 130 2.33 3.28 -10.86
N TYR A 131 2.09 1.97 -11.01
CA TYR A 131 3.01 1.08 -11.73
C TYR A 131 3.39 1.62 -13.11
N GLU A 132 2.40 2.02 -13.90
CA GLU A 132 2.60 2.55 -15.25
C GLU A 132 3.50 3.80 -15.29
N ARG A 133 3.47 4.62 -14.24
CA ARG A 133 4.21 5.89 -14.16
C ARG A 133 5.58 5.72 -13.52
N ASP A 134 5.63 4.97 -12.43
CA ASP A 134 6.81 4.87 -11.56
C ASP A 134 7.81 3.84 -12.10
N GLY A 135 7.35 2.88 -12.93
CA GLY A 135 8.23 1.87 -13.52
C GLY A 135 8.56 0.69 -12.62
N VAL A 136 8.05 0.70 -11.39
CA VAL A 136 8.33 -0.27 -10.34
C VAL A 136 7.02 -0.78 -9.74
N ARG A 137 6.96 -2.07 -9.41
CA ARG A 137 5.75 -2.65 -8.81
C ARG A 137 5.55 -2.13 -7.39
N PRO A 138 4.30 -1.90 -6.98
CA PRO A 138 4.00 -1.35 -5.67
C PRO A 138 4.18 -2.37 -4.54
N MET A 139 4.13 -1.87 -3.31
CA MET A 139 4.04 -2.65 -2.08
C MET A 139 2.76 -2.33 -1.31
N ILE A 140 2.21 -3.30 -0.58
CA ILE A 140 0.95 -3.15 0.16
C ILE A 140 1.15 -3.52 1.63
N ILE A 141 0.79 -2.65 2.56
CA ILE A 141 0.95 -2.92 4.00
C ILE A 141 -0.36 -2.64 4.70
N GLY A 142 -1.00 -3.68 5.21
CA GLY A 142 -2.30 -3.57 5.86
C GLY A 142 -2.29 -3.97 7.31
N HIS A 143 -3.02 -3.20 8.12
CA HIS A 143 -3.26 -3.46 9.54
C HIS A 143 -4.73 -3.72 9.81
N SER A 144 -5.03 -4.73 10.64
CA SER A 144 -6.39 -5.10 11.03
C SER A 144 -7.27 -5.36 9.78
N GLN A 145 -8.43 -4.70 9.64
CA GLN A 145 -9.25 -4.74 8.42
C GLN A 145 -8.46 -4.34 7.16
N GLY A 146 -7.48 -3.43 7.26
CA GLY A 146 -6.62 -3.07 6.14
C GLY A 146 -5.76 -4.24 5.65
N GLY A 147 -5.33 -5.14 6.54
CA GLY A 147 -4.59 -6.35 6.16
C GLY A 147 -5.48 -7.37 5.41
N LEU A 148 -6.77 -7.44 5.75
CA LEU A 148 -7.74 -8.20 4.97
C LEU A 148 -7.86 -7.63 3.54
N TYR A 149 -7.92 -6.30 3.43
CA TYR A 149 -8.00 -5.62 2.14
C TYR A 149 -6.72 -5.74 1.33
N ALA A 150 -5.55 -5.81 1.96
CA ALA A 150 -4.31 -6.12 1.26
C ALA A 150 -4.43 -7.43 0.47
N VAL A 151 -4.94 -8.49 1.11
CA VAL A 151 -5.17 -9.77 0.44
C VAL A 151 -6.24 -9.67 -0.64
N ARG A 152 -7.35 -8.97 -0.39
CA ARG A 152 -8.39 -8.80 -1.39
C ARG A 152 -7.92 -8.03 -2.62
N ILE A 153 -7.07 -7.03 -2.46
CA ILE A 153 -6.46 -6.31 -3.60
C ILE A 153 -5.60 -7.27 -4.42
N LEU A 154 -4.80 -8.13 -3.79
CA LEU A 154 -4.04 -9.16 -4.51
C LEU A 154 -4.98 -10.08 -5.31
N LYS A 155 -6.13 -10.44 -4.75
CA LYS A 155 -7.14 -11.27 -5.44
C LYS A 155 -7.87 -10.55 -6.57
N GLU A 156 -8.14 -9.24 -6.44
CA GLU A 156 -8.60 -8.40 -7.55
C GLU A 156 -7.60 -8.48 -8.70
N LEU A 157 -6.33 -8.20 -8.41
CA LEU A 157 -5.26 -8.28 -9.40
C LEU A 157 -5.16 -9.68 -10.02
N ALA A 158 -5.50 -10.73 -9.28
CA ALA A 158 -5.51 -12.11 -9.78
C ALA A 158 -6.74 -12.45 -10.65
N GLY A 159 -7.67 -11.50 -10.81
CA GLY A 159 -8.89 -11.67 -11.57
C GLY A 159 -9.97 -12.48 -10.84
N GLN A 160 -9.89 -12.61 -9.51
CA GLN A 160 -10.78 -13.48 -8.75
C GLN A 160 -12.21 -12.92 -8.63
N TYR A 161 -12.38 -11.59 -8.64
CA TYR A 161 -13.70 -10.96 -8.54
C TYR A 161 -14.18 -10.37 -9.88
N SER A 162 -13.26 -9.91 -10.72
CA SER A 162 -13.54 -9.40 -12.06
C SER A 162 -12.36 -9.67 -12.99
N ASP A 163 -12.65 -9.91 -14.27
CA ASP A 163 -11.66 -10.00 -15.34
C ASP A 163 -11.17 -8.62 -15.83
N ARG A 164 -11.74 -7.52 -15.29
CA ARG A 164 -11.43 -6.16 -15.71
C ARG A 164 -11.37 -5.21 -14.51
N ILE A 165 -10.24 -4.50 -14.39
CA ILE A 165 -10.06 -3.44 -13.40
C ILE A 165 -9.79 -2.15 -14.14
N ALA A 166 -10.61 -1.12 -13.88
CA ALA A 166 -10.36 0.21 -14.41
C ALA A 166 -9.12 0.81 -13.74
N ILE A 167 -8.29 1.49 -14.53
CA ILE A 167 -7.23 2.33 -13.97
C ILE A 167 -7.91 3.46 -13.19
N TRP A 168 -7.41 3.76 -11.99
CA TRP A 168 -7.97 4.82 -11.17
C TRP A 168 -6.93 5.91 -10.96
N ASN A 169 -7.25 7.13 -11.38
CA ASN A 169 -6.38 8.27 -11.22
C ASN A 169 -6.57 8.88 -9.82
N PRO A 170 -5.59 8.77 -8.91
CA PRO A 170 -5.71 9.31 -7.55
C PRO A 170 -5.71 10.84 -7.52
N LEU A 171 -5.19 11.53 -8.55
CA LEU A 171 -5.18 13.00 -8.60
C LEU A 171 -6.57 13.58 -8.84
N THR A 172 -7.38 12.90 -9.67
CA THR A 172 -8.75 13.32 -9.99
C THR A 172 -9.81 12.54 -9.22
N ASP A 173 -9.37 11.57 -8.42
CA ASP A 173 -10.19 10.56 -7.76
C ASP A 173 -11.27 9.94 -8.67
N ALA A 174 -10.86 9.48 -9.86
CA ALA A 174 -11.78 8.94 -10.85
C ALA A 174 -11.21 7.76 -11.63
N ALA A 175 -12.10 6.84 -12.02
CA ALA A 175 -11.75 5.79 -12.97
C ALA A 175 -11.46 6.39 -14.36
N GLU A 176 -10.36 5.99 -14.97
CA GLU A 176 -10.06 6.24 -16.36
C GLU A 176 -10.85 5.27 -17.25
N ASN A 177 -11.18 5.68 -18.48
CA ASN A 177 -11.91 4.84 -19.43
C ASN A 177 -11.01 3.80 -20.12
N ARG A 178 -10.26 3.03 -19.31
CA ARG A 178 -9.37 1.96 -19.75
C ARG A 178 -9.07 0.97 -18.63
N THR A 179 -8.73 -0.25 -19.02
CA THR A 179 -8.45 -1.38 -18.11
C THR A 179 -7.08 -2.01 -18.36
N THR A 180 -6.19 -1.26 -19.03
CA THR A 180 -4.87 -1.69 -19.49
C THR A 180 -3.81 -0.64 -19.18
N VAL A 181 -2.64 -1.11 -18.76
CA VAL A 181 -1.43 -0.30 -18.55
C VAL A 181 -0.45 -0.50 -19.71
N ILE A 182 0.30 0.52 -20.05
CA ILE A 182 1.52 0.39 -20.84
C ILE A 182 2.63 -0.05 -19.89
N ASP A 183 3.08 -1.30 -20.02
CA ASP A 183 4.14 -1.84 -19.17
C ASP A 183 5.43 -1.02 -19.35
N PRO A 184 5.87 -0.27 -18.33
CA PRO A 184 7.02 0.63 -18.42
C PRO A 184 8.34 -0.10 -18.70
N LEU A 185 8.39 -1.41 -18.46
CA LEU A 185 9.59 -2.23 -18.70
C LEU A 185 9.68 -2.73 -20.14
N THR A 186 8.55 -2.87 -20.83
CA THR A 186 8.50 -3.51 -22.16
C THR A 186 7.85 -2.65 -23.25
N GLY A 187 7.17 -1.56 -22.87
CA GLY A 187 6.36 -0.72 -23.75
C GLY A 187 5.08 -1.39 -24.26
N ARG A 188 4.76 -2.60 -23.79
CA ARG A 188 3.59 -3.36 -24.25
C ARG A 188 2.37 -3.02 -23.41
N GLU A 189 1.23 -2.87 -24.08
CA GLU A 189 -0.06 -2.81 -23.41
C GLU A 189 -0.41 -4.16 -22.76
N ARG A 190 -0.88 -4.11 -21.51
CA ARG A 190 -1.28 -5.29 -20.71
C ARG A 190 -2.51 -4.96 -19.86
N PRO A 191 -3.39 -5.94 -19.57
CA PRO A 191 -4.47 -5.75 -18.61
C PRO A 191 -3.94 -5.39 -17.21
N VAL A 192 -4.75 -4.67 -16.42
CA VAL A 192 -4.48 -4.47 -14.99
C VAL A 192 -4.55 -5.79 -14.22
N VAL A 193 -5.48 -6.68 -14.60
CA VAL A 193 -5.50 -8.06 -14.12
C VAL A 193 -4.22 -8.75 -14.58
N GLY A 194 -3.53 -9.42 -13.64
CA GLY A 194 -2.21 -10.00 -13.83
C GLY A 194 -1.05 -9.07 -13.43
N LEU A 195 -1.31 -7.80 -13.07
CA LEU A 195 -0.32 -6.99 -12.38
C LEU A 195 -0.03 -7.60 -11.00
N SER A 196 1.20 -7.49 -10.53
CA SER A 196 1.60 -7.97 -9.21
C SER A 196 2.23 -6.87 -8.35
N ALA A 197 2.13 -7.03 -7.03
CA ALA A 197 2.91 -6.28 -6.06
C ALA A 197 4.29 -6.93 -5.86
N ALA A 198 5.31 -6.15 -5.56
CA ALA A 198 6.61 -6.70 -5.18
C ALA A 198 6.56 -7.33 -3.78
N TYR A 199 5.85 -6.67 -2.86
CA TYR A 199 5.70 -7.15 -1.49
C TYR A 199 4.31 -6.78 -0.94
N ALA A 200 3.76 -7.66 -0.13
CA ALA A 200 2.57 -7.34 0.64
C ALA A 200 2.65 -7.88 2.07
N SER A 201 1.92 -7.25 2.99
CA SER A 201 1.79 -7.76 4.34
C SER A 201 0.45 -7.48 4.97
N ALA A 202 0.10 -8.34 5.92
CA ALA A 202 -1.12 -8.22 6.72
C ALA A 202 -0.78 -8.45 8.20
N LEU A 203 -1.00 -7.44 9.02
CA LEU A 203 -0.87 -7.50 10.47
C LEU A 203 -2.25 -7.58 11.12
N GLY A 204 -2.50 -8.59 11.95
CA GLY A 204 -3.75 -8.69 12.70
C GLY A 204 -4.99 -8.80 11.80
N ALA A 205 -4.85 -9.32 10.59
CA ALA A 205 -5.95 -9.46 9.64
C ALA A 205 -6.78 -10.72 9.96
N GLY A 206 -7.74 -10.57 10.86
CA GLY A 206 -8.62 -11.65 11.30
C GLY A 206 -9.69 -11.18 12.29
N GLY A 207 -10.34 -12.14 12.94
CA GLY A 207 -11.18 -11.90 14.11
C GLY A 207 -12.48 -11.15 13.87
N TRP A 208 -12.82 -10.19 14.74
CA TRP A 208 -14.10 -9.47 14.70
C TRP A 208 -14.37 -8.73 13.38
N ALA A 209 -13.32 -8.35 12.66
CA ALA A 209 -13.42 -7.83 11.30
C ALA A 209 -14.18 -8.79 10.35
N LEU A 210 -14.04 -10.10 10.55
CA LEU A 210 -14.64 -11.15 9.73
C LEU A 210 -16.11 -11.43 10.09
N VAL A 211 -16.59 -10.94 11.24
CA VAL A 211 -17.98 -11.08 11.68
C VAL A 211 -18.87 -10.01 11.04
N LEU A 212 -18.28 -8.98 10.41
CA LEU A 212 -19.03 -7.95 9.69
C LEU A 212 -19.61 -8.51 8.37
N PRO A 213 -20.92 -8.36 8.12
CA PRO A 213 -21.60 -9.00 6.97
C PRO A 213 -21.02 -8.68 5.59
N ASN A 214 -20.36 -7.53 5.42
CA ASN A 214 -19.72 -7.10 4.17
C ASN A 214 -18.30 -7.71 3.97
N GLN A 215 -17.81 -8.50 4.93
CA GLN A 215 -16.49 -9.13 4.92
C GLN A 215 -16.54 -10.65 4.67
N TRP A 216 -17.73 -11.23 4.44
CA TRP A 216 -17.94 -12.67 4.25
C TRP A 216 -17.42 -13.18 2.89
N GLU A 217 -16.10 -13.31 2.81
CA GLU A 217 -15.47 -14.34 1.99
C GLU A 217 -15.24 -15.59 2.82
N ASN A 218 -15.12 -16.75 2.15
CA ASN A 218 -14.66 -17.95 2.82
C ASN A 218 -13.26 -17.69 3.42
N PHE A 219 -13.13 -17.82 4.74
CA PHE A 219 -11.90 -17.55 5.47
C PHE A 219 -10.70 -18.36 4.95
N ALA A 220 -10.91 -19.61 4.53
CA ALA A 220 -9.87 -20.43 3.91
C ALA A 220 -9.37 -19.81 2.59
N ASN A 221 -10.24 -19.11 1.87
CA ASN A 221 -9.85 -18.36 0.68
C ASN A 221 -9.06 -17.10 1.06
N LEU A 222 -9.37 -16.42 2.16
CA LEU A 222 -8.64 -15.22 2.62
C LEU A 222 -7.21 -15.52 3.08
N ARG A 223 -6.91 -16.76 3.46
CA ARG A 223 -5.55 -17.17 3.81
C ARG A 223 -4.73 -17.70 2.64
N ARG A 224 -5.36 -17.90 1.47
CA ARG A 224 -4.68 -18.27 0.23
C ARG A 224 -4.20 -17.02 -0.48
N ILE A 225 -2.88 -16.87 -0.55
CA ILE A 225 -2.23 -15.74 -1.20
C ILE A 225 -1.99 -16.09 -2.68
N PRO A 226 -2.50 -15.28 -3.62
CA PRO A 226 -2.30 -15.48 -5.06
C PRO A 226 -0.91 -15.05 -5.53
N ASP A 227 -0.57 -15.46 -6.75
CA ASP A 227 0.71 -15.14 -7.44
C ASP A 227 0.85 -13.69 -7.90
N THR A 228 -0.10 -12.84 -7.54
CA THR A 228 -0.03 -11.39 -7.75
C THR A 228 0.80 -10.66 -6.70
N VAL A 229 1.64 -11.39 -5.96
CA VAL A 229 2.70 -10.86 -5.12
C VAL A 229 3.92 -11.78 -5.13
N ASP A 230 5.13 -11.22 -5.16
CA ASP A 230 6.35 -12.05 -5.06
C ASP A 230 6.54 -12.57 -3.64
N GLU A 231 6.37 -11.70 -2.64
CA GLU A 231 6.50 -12.06 -1.22
C GLU A 231 5.36 -11.47 -0.38
N PHE A 232 4.75 -12.32 0.44
CA PHE A 232 3.73 -11.95 1.40
C PHE A 232 4.15 -12.32 2.82
N THR A 233 4.02 -11.39 3.77
CA THR A 233 4.21 -11.69 5.20
C THR A 233 2.93 -11.47 5.99
N GLY A 234 2.43 -12.54 6.61
CA GLY A 234 1.34 -12.48 7.58
C GLY A 234 1.89 -12.40 9.01
N TYR A 235 1.40 -11.43 9.79
CA TYR A 235 1.79 -11.25 11.19
C TYR A 235 0.66 -11.60 12.14
N PHE A 236 1.00 -12.40 13.16
CA PHE A 236 0.09 -12.91 14.16
C PHE A 236 0.57 -12.46 15.53
N ILE A 237 -0.34 -12.04 16.40
CA ILE A 237 -0.05 -11.73 17.80
C ILE A 237 -0.55 -12.92 18.62
N GLY A 238 0.30 -13.47 19.49
CA GLY A 238 -0.11 -14.59 20.36
C GLY A 238 -1.20 -14.16 21.34
N LEU A 239 -2.26 -14.96 21.47
CA LEU A 239 -3.43 -14.66 22.32
C LEU A 239 -4.16 -13.36 21.94
N ASP A 240 -4.24 -13.06 20.64
CA ASP A 240 -4.92 -11.88 20.14
C ASP A 240 -6.44 -12.05 20.11
N PHE A 241 -7.12 -11.51 21.12
CA PHE A 241 -8.58 -11.55 21.23
C PHE A 241 -9.30 -10.67 20.20
N PHE A 242 -8.62 -9.72 19.54
CA PHE A 242 -9.21 -8.91 18.47
C PHE A 242 -9.18 -9.66 17.14
N ALA A 243 -8.05 -10.27 16.81
CA ALA A 243 -7.89 -11.14 15.64
C ALA A 243 -8.48 -12.55 15.86
N LEU A 244 -8.94 -12.85 17.07
CA LEU A 244 -9.40 -14.17 17.50
C LEU A 244 -8.32 -15.26 17.30
N SER A 245 -7.04 -14.90 17.41
CA SER A 245 -5.88 -15.78 17.26
C SER A 245 -5.50 -16.42 18.61
N PHE A 246 -6.20 -17.50 18.95
CA PHE A 246 -5.89 -18.34 20.11
C PHE A 246 -6.05 -19.84 19.77
N PRO A 247 -5.30 -20.73 20.45
CA PRO A 247 -5.29 -22.16 20.13
C PRO A 247 -6.69 -22.78 20.07
N GLY A 248 -6.95 -23.53 18.99
CA GLY A 248 -8.24 -24.19 18.76
C GLY A 248 -9.28 -23.33 18.01
N ASN A 249 -8.98 -22.06 17.72
CA ASN A 249 -9.84 -21.23 16.87
C ASN A 249 -9.54 -21.49 15.38
N PRO A 250 -10.53 -21.87 14.55
CA PRO A 250 -10.33 -22.05 13.11
C PRO A 250 -9.93 -20.75 12.38
N LEU A 251 -10.08 -19.59 13.02
CA LEU A 251 -9.63 -18.29 12.52
C LEU A 251 -8.12 -18.03 12.75
N ASP A 252 -7.44 -18.91 13.49
CA ASP A 252 -6.00 -18.88 13.74
C ASP A 252 -5.23 -19.80 12.76
N SER A 253 -5.56 -19.74 11.48
CA SER A 253 -4.82 -20.48 10.44
C SER A 253 -3.68 -19.63 9.86
N ARG A 254 -2.64 -20.29 9.34
CA ARG A 254 -1.52 -19.62 8.68
C ARG A 254 -1.91 -19.20 7.27
N TYR A 255 -1.26 -18.15 6.75
CA TYR A 255 -1.31 -17.84 5.33
C TYR A 255 -0.50 -18.87 4.54
N GLU A 256 -1.02 -19.24 3.38
CA GLU A 256 -0.42 -20.22 2.47
C GLU A 256 -0.50 -19.66 1.05
N ASN A 257 0.50 -19.94 0.22
CA ASN A 257 0.38 -19.64 -1.20
C ASN A 257 -0.55 -20.67 -1.87
N ASN A 258 -1.10 -20.31 -3.03
CA ASN A 258 -1.80 -21.24 -3.91
C ASN A 258 -1.06 -21.40 -5.26
N GLY A 259 0.23 -21.08 -5.29
CA GLY A 259 1.07 -21.03 -6.47
C GLY A 259 2.54 -20.77 -6.13
N THR A 260 3.11 -19.72 -6.72
CA THR A 260 4.54 -19.36 -6.66
C THR A 260 4.87 -18.25 -5.65
N ALA A 261 3.88 -17.54 -5.11
CA ALA A 261 4.11 -16.50 -4.11
C ALA A 261 4.90 -17.03 -2.89
N ASN A 262 5.94 -16.32 -2.45
CA ASN A 262 6.66 -16.66 -1.24
C ASN A 262 5.88 -16.15 -0.01
N VAL A 263 5.38 -17.06 0.83
CA VAL A 263 4.55 -16.70 1.98
C VAL A 263 5.27 -17.01 3.28
N ARG A 264 5.45 -15.97 4.11
CA ARG A 264 5.98 -16.09 5.47
C ARG A 264 4.92 -15.75 6.50
N ASN A 265 4.96 -16.46 7.62
CA ASN A 265 4.10 -16.22 8.77
C ASN A 265 4.98 -15.91 9.97
N VAL A 266 4.79 -14.75 10.61
CA VAL A 266 5.60 -14.27 11.74
C VAL A 266 4.70 -14.16 12.95
N VAL A 267 5.12 -14.80 14.05
CA VAL A 267 4.45 -14.67 15.35
C VAL A 267 5.16 -13.58 16.15
N LEU A 268 4.43 -12.52 16.46
CA LEU A 268 4.87 -11.39 17.26
C LEU A 268 4.70 -11.70 18.76
N PRO A 269 5.42 -10.98 19.65
CA PRO A 269 5.29 -11.16 21.09
C PRO A 269 3.84 -11.03 21.57
N ALA A 270 3.40 -11.91 22.47
CA ALA A 270 2.02 -11.88 23.01
C ALA A 270 1.72 -10.60 23.83
N ALA A 271 2.76 -9.88 24.26
CA ALA A 271 2.61 -8.58 24.93
C ALA A 271 2.22 -7.44 23.97
N TYR A 272 2.32 -7.65 22.65
CA TYR A 272 1.94 -6.65 21.67
C TYR A 272 0.43 -6.40 21.68
N ASN A 273 0.04 -5.14 21.63
CA ASN A 273 -1.35 -4.75 21.52
C ASN A 273 -1.74 -4.62 20.05
N HIS A 274 -2.72 -5.42 19.61
CA HIS A 274 -3.28 -5.43 18.26
C HIS A 274 -3.45 -4.04 17.64
N VAL A 275 -3.99 -3.10 18.41
CA VAL A 275 -4.31 -1.75 17.93
C VAL A 275 -3.06 -0.90 17.77
N THR A 276 -2.09 -1.03 18.68
CA THR A 276 -0.96 -0.09 18.76
C THR A 276 0.35 -0.62 18.18
N VAL A 277 0.42 -1.86 17.68
CA VAL A 277 1.63 -2.36 16.98
C VAL A 277 2.13 -1.39 15.90
N PRO A 278 1.27 -0.74 15.08
CA PRO A 278 1.74 0.21 14.08
C PRO A 278 2.21 1.57 14.62
N VAL A 279 2.05 1.84 15.92
CA VAL A 279 2.51 3.09 16.54
C VAL A 279 4.03 3.06 16.65
N THR A 280 4.70 3.60 15.64
CA THR A 280 6.13 3.42 15.39
C THR A 280 6.87 4.71 15.03
N HIS A 281 6.20 5.87 14.96
CA HIS A 281 6.79 7.15 14.56
C HIS A 281 8.01 7.56 15.40
N ASP A 282 8.06 7.19 16.68
CA ASP A 282 9.18 7.54 17.56
C ASP A 282 10.43 6.68 17.34
N LEU A 283 10.29 5.48 16.76
CA LEU A 283 11.39 4.51 16.64
C LEU A 283 12.62 5.02 15.86
N PRO A 284 12.48 5.81 14.78
CA PRO A 284 13.63 6.33 14.03
C PRO A 284 14.41 7.40 14.81
N HIS A 285 13.82 8.02 15.84
CA HIS A 285 14.43 9.09 16.62
C HIS A 285 15.35 8.59 17.74
N ASP A 286 15.18 7.34 18.17
CA ASP A 286 16.15 6.67 19.03
C ASP A 286 17.21 5.95 18.20
N VAL A 287 18.47 6.40 18.31
CA VAL A 287 19.60 5.87 17.53
C VAL A 287 19.83 4.38 17.83
N GLN A 288 19.66 3.95 19.08
CA GLN A 288 19.87 2.54 19.45
C GLN A 288 18.80 1.65 18.80
N THR A 289 17.53 2.04 18.91
CA THR A 289 16.41 1.34 18.27
C THR A 289 16.53 1.35 16.75
N ARG A 290 16.87 2.49 16.13
CA ARG A 290 17.10 2.58 14.67
C ARG A 290 18.18 1.61 14.21
N ASN A 291 19.30 1.55 14.91
CA ASN A 291 20.40 0.63 14.58
C ASN A 291 19.96 -0.83 14.69
N ARG A 292 19.21 -1.17 15.73
CA ARG A 292 18.63 -2.50 15.93
C ARG A 292 17.68 -2.88 14.78
N ILE A 293 16.77 -1.98 14.41
CA ILE A 293 15.86 -2.14 13.26
C ILE A 293 16.65 -2.37 11.96
N ASN A 294 17.72 -1.61 11.74
CA ASN A 294 18.55 -1.75 10.54
C ASN A 294 19.40 -3.03 10.52
N ALA A 295 19.76 -3.57 11.69
CA ALA A 295 20.49 -4.82 11.83
C ALA A 295 19.60 -6.08 11.80
N TYR A 296 18.28 -5.90 11.79
CA TYR A 296 17.32 -7.00 11.77
C TYR A 296 17.49 -7.91 10.55
N VAL A 297 17.46 -9.23 10.79
CA VAL A 297 17.49 -10.26 9.76
C VAL A 297 16.38 -11.28 10.06
N PRO A 298 15.43 -11.52 9.15
CA PRO A 298 14.39 -12.53 9.33
C PRO A 298 14.95 -13.92 9.64
N GLY A 299 14.34 -14.63 10.58
CA GLY A 299 14.66 -16.02 10.90
C GLY A 299 15.90 -16.22 11.76
N ARG A 300 16.59 -15.15 12.18
CA ARG A 300 17.59 -15.22 13.27
C ARG A 300 16.87 -15.24 14.62
N ASP A 301 17.30 -16.10 15.53
CA ASP A 301 16.80 -16.09 16.91
C ASP A 301 17.11 -14.74 17.57
N ALA A 302 16.09 -14.08 18.12
CA ALA A 302 16.25 -12.83 18.86
C ALA A 302 17.07 -13.08 20.14
N GLU A 303 18.08 -12.24 20.37
CA GLU A 303 18.90 -12.31 21.58
C GLU A 303 18.04 -11.98 22.83
N PRO A 304 18.42 -12.42 24.04
CA PRO A 304 17.62 -12.15 25.24
C PRO A 304 17.34 -10.65 25.50
N GLU A 305 18.29 -9.78 25.15
CA GLU A 305 18.21 -8.32 25.29
C GLU A 305 17.26 -7.66 24.27
N ASP A 306 17.06 -8.31 23.11
CA ASP A 306 16.05 -7.92 22.12
C ASP A 306 14.63 -8.07 22.67
N ARG A 307 14.41 -8.99 23.62
CA ARG A 307 13.09 -9.29 24.18
C ARG A 307 12.66 -8.30 25.26
N THR A 308 13.60 -7.68 25.97
CA THR A 308 13.32 -6.79 27.12
C THR A 308 13.07 -5.34 26.71
N SER A 309 13.62 -4.90 25.58
CA SER A 309 13.42 -3.55 25.02
C SER A 309 12.19 -3.44 24.11
N ASP A 310 11.57 -4.56 23.75
CA ASP A 310 10.38 -4.65 22.88
C ASP A 310 9.04 -4.47 23.65
N VAL A 311 9.13 -4.17 24.95
CA VAL A 311 7.99 -4.04 25.87
C VAL A 311 7.14 -2.79 25.56
N ALA A 312 7.70 -1.79 24.86
CA ALA A 312 6.99 -0.58 24.43
C ALA A 312 6.23 -0.74 23.09
N GLY A 313 6.36 -1.88 22.42
CA GLY A 313 5.50 -2.31 21.31
C GLY A 313 5.98 -1.95 19.90
N GLY A 314 5.81 -2.89 18.96
CA GLY A 314 5.92 -2.64 17.51
C GLY A 314 7.30 -2.78 16.87
N VAL A 315 8.41 -2.78 17.63
CA VAL A 315 9.78 -2.77 17.08
C VAL A 315 10.06 -3.98 16.19
N THR A 316 9.75 -5.19 16.65
CA THR A 316 9.96 -6.42 15.88
C THR A 316 9.16 -6.41 14.57
N TRP A 317 7.90 -5.94 14.61
CA TRP A 317 7.08 -5.82 13.41
C TRP A 317 7.65 -4.76 12.45
N ALA A 318 8.00 -3.58 12.96
CA ALA A 318 8.56 -2.49 12.16
C ALA A 318 9.90 -2.89 11.52
N ALA A 319 10.75 -3.61 12.25
CA ALA A 319 12.03 -4.11 11.77
C ALA A 319 11.87 -5.13 10.63
N ASP A 320 10.96 -6.07 10.80
CA ASP A 320 10.68 -7.11 9.80
C ASP A 320 10.08 -6.51 8.51
N VAL A 321 9.07 -5.64 8.66
CA VAL A 321 8.47 -4.95 7.52
C VAL A 321 9.49 -4.06 6.82
N TRP A 322 10.31 -3.31 7.58
CA TRP A 322 11.36 -2.45 7.00
C TRP A 322 12.41 -3.25 6.24
N TYR A 323 12.85 -4.40 6.76
CA TYR A 323 13.74 -5.31 6.05
C TYR A 323 13.16 -5.71 4.69
N SER A 324 11.89 -6.13 4.67
CA SER A 324 11.20 -6.55 3.45
C SER A 324 11.03 -5.39 2.46
N ILE A 325 10.68 -4.19 2.93
CA ILE A 325 10.60 -2.97 2.12
C ILE A 325 11.94 -2.69 1.44
N LYS A 326 13.04 -2.68 2.20
CA LYS A 326 14.38 -2.41 1.65
C LYS A 326 14.77 -3.43 0.58
N LYS A 327 14.53 -4.71 0.84
CA LYS A 327 14.80 -5.80 -0.11
C LYS A 327 14.08 -5.57 -1.43
N HIS A 328 12.77 -5.35 -1.37
CA HIS A 328 11.94 -5.21 -2.56
C HIS A 328 12.14 -3.89 -3.28
N TRP A 329 12.53 -2.83 -2.56
CA TRP A 329 12.99 -1.57 -3.17
C TRP A 329 14.23 -1.79 -4.05
N VAL A 330 15.25 -2.49 -3.53
CA VAL A 330 16.44 -2.82 -4.34
C VAL A 330 16.06 -3.65 -5.56
N LEU A 331 15.27 -4.72 -5.37
CA LEU A 331 14.89 -5.62 -6.47
C LEU A 331 14.18 -4.89 -7.60
N GLU A 332 13.20 -4.05 -7.29
CA GLU A 332 12.44 -3.31 -8.30
C GLU A 332 13.28 -2.23 -8.98
N ALA A 333 14.11 -1.50 -8.23
CA ALA A 333 15.01 -0.51 -8.80
C ALA A 333 16.02 -1.16 -9.78
N GLN A 334 16.60 -2.30 -9.39
CA GLN A 334 17.50 -3.06 -10.27
C GLN A 334 16.78 -3.61 -11.50
N ARG A 335 15.54 -4.10 -11.34
CA ARG A 335 14.72 -4.60 -12.46
C ARG A 335 14.46 -3.50 -13.49
N LEU A 336 14.07 -2.30 -13.04
CA LEU A 336 13.82 -1.16 -13.91
C LEU A 336 15.09 -0.73 -14.67
N ILE A 337 16.22 -0.61 -13.97
CA ILE A 337 17.51 -0.24 -14.59
C ILE A 337 17.92 -1.28 -15.65
N ARG A 338 17.84 -2.57 -15.33
CA ARG A 338 18.18 -3.66 -16.26
C ARG A 338 17.28 -3.62 -17.50
N ALA A 339 15.98 -3.42 -17.32
CA ALA A 339 15.04 -3.29 -18.44
C ALA A 339 15.37 -2.10 -19.35
N ARG A 340 15.62 -0.91 -18.77
CA ARG A 340 16.01 0.28 -19.53
C ARG A 340 17.29 0.07 -20.33
N ARG A 341 18.31 -0.52 -19.71
CA ARG A 341 19.59 -0.84 -20.40
C ARG A 341 19.41 -1.83 -21.54
N ALA A 342 18.56 -2.85 -21.37
CA ALA A 342 18.28 -3.81 -22.42
C ALA A 342 17.57 -3.18 -23.63
N THR A 343 16.73 -2.17 -23.41
CA THR A 343 16.05 -1.43 -24.49
C THR A 343 17.02 -0.52 -25.25
N LEU A 344 17.97 0.13 -24.57
CA LEU A 344 18.98 1.00 -25.21
C LEU A 344 20.02 0.23 -26.04
N GLN A 345 20.12 -1.09 -25.86
CA GLN A 345 21.06 -1.95 -26.60
C GLN A 345 20.43 -2.60 -27.84
N ARG A 346 19.14 -2.36 -28.12
CA ARG A 346 18.43 -2.83 -29.31
C ARG A 346 18.41 -1.77 -30.39
#